data_AF-Q1EGI6-F1
#
_entry.id   AF-Q1EGI6-F1
#
_cell.length_a   1.000
_cell.length_b   1.000
_cell.length_c   1.000
_cell.angle_alpha   90.00
_cell.angle_beta   90.00
_cell.angle_gamma   90.00
#
_symmetry.space_group_name_H-M   'P 1'
#
loop_
_entity.id
_entity.type
_entity.pdbx_description
1 polymer ?
#
loop_
_entity_poly.entity_id
_entity_poly.type
_entity_poly.pdbx_seq_one_letter_code
_entity_poly.pdbx_strand_id
1 'polypeptide(L)'
;ICGSCAMNIDGRHNLACTTAIPKNNLEKSFVAPLTFMNVLKDLVVDMSNFYNQYKVIQPFLKRKTPKKPGDKEYYQSAEDRAKIDGLYECVLCASCSSS
;
A
#
# COMPACT_ATOMS: atom_id res chain seq x y z
N ILE A 1 4.04 6.35 -4.63
CA ILE A 1 5.04 5.27 -4.85
C ILE A 1 5.37 4.50 -3.59
N CYS A 2 5.91 5.11 -2.52
CA CYS A 2 6.27 4.37 -1.30
C CYS A 2 5.09 4.04 -0.37
N GLY A 3 3.96 4.76 -0.52
CA GLY A 3 2.79 4.58 0.34
C GLY A 3 2.88 5.22 1.73
N SER A 4 4.01 5.84 2.11
CA SER A 4 4.30 6.27 3.48
C SER A 4 3.46 7.44 4.01
N CYS A 5 2.96 8.31 3.14
CA CYS A 5 2.24 9.54 3.54
C CYS A 5 0.72 9.39 3.41
N ALA A 6 0.21 8.18 3.65
CA ALA A 6 -1.22 7.93 3.70
C ALA A 6 -1.83 8.59 4.95
N MET A 7 -2.87 9.40 4.74
CA MET A 7 -3.57 10.09 5.82
C MET A 7 -5.01 10.42 5.39
N ASN A 8 -5.85 10.79 6.34
CA ASN A 8 -7.18 11.30 6.07
C ASN A 8 -7.08 12.79 5.75
N ILE A 9 -7.43 13.15 4.51
CA ILE A 9 -7.46 14.53 4.01
C ILE A 9 -8.89 14.81 3.58
N ASP A 10 -9.54 15.75 4.25
CA ASP A 10 -10.92 16.17 3.98
C ASP A 10 -11.92 14.99 3.93
N GLY A 11 -11.77 14.04 4.86
CA GLY A 11 -12.65 12.88 5.00
C GLY A 11 -12.32 11.71 4.07
N ARG A 12 -11.23 11.78 3.29
CA ARG A 12 -10.81 10.73 2.36
C ARG A 12 -9.37 10.30 2.62
N HIS A 13 -9.12 8.99 2.57
CA HIS A 13 -7.76 8.47 2.66
C HIS A 13 -7.01 8.64 1.35
N ASN A 14 -5.99 9.49 1.36
CA ASN A 14 -5.18 9.80 0.20
C ASN A 14 -3.68 9.77 0.55
N LEU A 15 -2.84 9.74 -0.48
CA LEU A 15 -1.42 10.00 -0.36
C LEU A 15 -1.18 11.51 -0.38
N ALA A 16 -0.69 12.07 0.72
CA ALA A 16 -0.50 13.51 0.84
C ALA A 16 0.43 14.08 -0.23
N CYS A 17 1.50 13.37 -0.59
CA CYS A 17 2.48 13.85 -1.57
C CYS A 17 1.93 13.99 -3.00
N THR A 18 0.79 13.37 -3.30
CA THR A 18 0.11 13.48 -4.61
C THR A 18 -1.22 14.22 -4.53
N THR A 19 -1.62 14.64 -3.32
CA THR A 19 -2.88 15.37 -3.12
C THR A 19 -2.61 16.85 -3.32
N ALA A 20 -3.12 17.40 -4.42
CA ALA A 20 -2.95 18.81 -4.73
C ALA A 20 -3.81 19.68 -3.80
N ILE A 21 -3.21 20.76 -3.29
CA ILE A 21 -3.96 21.79 -2.56
C ILE A 21 -4.80 22.57 -3.59
N PRO A 22 -6.14 22.64 -3.44
CA PRO A 22 -6.98 23.34 -4.40
C PRO A 22 -6.66 24.84 -4.44
N LYS A 23 -6.30 25.37 -5.61
CA LYS A 23 -5.92 26.79 -5.75
C LYS A 23 -7.09 27.77 -5.56
N ASN A 24 -8.30 27.32 -5.85
CA ASN A 24 -9.51 28.15 -5.86
C ASN A 24 -10.46 27.86 -4.69
N ASN A 25 -10.09 26.92 -3.80
CA ASN A 25 -10.85 26.68 -2.57
C ASN A 25 -10.21 27.47 -1.43
N LEU A 26 -10.96 28.40 -0.84
CA LEU A 26 -10.52 29.18 0.32
C LEU A 26 -10.90 28.52 1.66
N GLU A 27 -11.62 27.39 1.62
CA GLU A 27 -11.92 26.61 2.81
C GLU A 27 -10.65 25.95 3.37
N LYS A 28 -10.64 25.79 4.70
CA LYS A 28 -9.54 25.13 5.39
C LYS A 28 -9.63 23.63 5.15
N SER A 29 -8.55 23.01 4.68
CA SER A 29 -8.44 21.56 4.67
C SER A 29 -8.19 21.01 6.09
N PHE A 30 -8.79 19.86 6.37
CA PHE A 30 -8.58 19.08 7.57
C PHE A 30 -7.71 17.87 7.27
N VAL A 31 -6.66 17.66 8.08
CA VAL A 31 -5.73 16.55 7.95
C VAL A 31 -5.69 15.79 9.27
N ALA A 32 -5.93 14.49 9.21
CA ALA A 32 -5.95 13.57 10.34
C ALA A 32 -5.21 12.27 10.01
N PRO A 33 -4.74 11.51 11.02
CA PRO A 33 -4.20 10.17 10.79
C PRO A 33 -5.24 9.24 10.13
N LEU A 34 -4.78 8.11 9.59
CA LEU A 34 -5.69 7.07 9.08
C LEU A 34 -6.64 6.58 10.18
N THR A 35 -7.91 6.40 9.84
CA THR A 35 -8.93 5.93 10.80
C THR A 35 -8.73 4.46 11.18
N PHE A 36 -9.25 4.08 12.35
CA PHE A 36 -9.17 2.71 12.90
C PHE A 36 -7.73 2.18 13.10
N MET A 37 -6.74 3.08 13.18
CA MET A 37 -5.37 2.74 13.52
C MET A 37 -4.94 3.43 14.82
N ASN A 38 -4.04 2.78 15.56
CA ASN A 38 -3.47 3.38 16.76
C ASN A 38 -2.54 4.52 16.36
N VAL A 39 -2.76 5.71 16.91
CA VAL A 39 -1.90 6.88 16.64
C VAL A 39 -0.70 6.83 17.59
N LEU A 40 0.50 6.84 17.02
CA LEU A 40 1.73 6.97 17.80
C LEU A 40 1.91 8.43 18.23
N LYS A 41 1.84 9.36 17.26
CA LYS A 41 1.91 10.80 17.48
C LYS A 41 1.44 11.54 16.24
N ASP A 42 0.62 12.58 16.42
CA ASP A 42 0.11 13.46 15.36
C ASP A 42 -0.53 12.66 14.20
N LEU A 43 0.10 12.67 13.02
CA LEU A 43 -0.37 11.97 11.82
C LEU A 43 0.26 10.57 11.64
N VAL A 44 1.15 10.16 12.54
CA VAL A 44 1.89 8.90 12.45
C VAL A 44 1.11 7.81 13.18
N VAL A 45 0.75 6.76 12.44
CA VAL A 45 0.01 5.60 12.93
C VAL A 45 0.92 4.38 13.11
N ASP A 46 0.55 3.48 14.02
CA ASP A 46 1.19 2.19 14.20
C ASP A 46 0.72 1.20 13.12
N MET A 47 1.64 0.83 12.23
CA MET A 47 1.41 -0.10 11.12
C MET A 47 1.69 -1.57 11.48
N SER A 48 2.05 -1.87 12.74
CA SER A 48 2.46 -3.21 13.16
C SER A 48 1.39 -4.27 12.89
N ASN A 49 0.13 -3.97 13.22
CA ASN A 49 -0.98 -4.90 12.98
C ASN A 49 -1.19 -5.16 11.48
N PHE A 50 -1.16 -4.11 10.65
CA PHE A 50 -1.31 -4.21 9.20
C PHE A 50 -0.22 -5.12 8.59
N TYR A 51 1.05 -4.89 8.96
CA TYR A 51 2.16 -5.73 8.46
C TYR A 51 2.11 -7.15 8.99
N ASN A 52 1.63 -7.37 10.23
CA ASN A 52 1.46 -8.71 10.76
C ASN A 52 0.41 -9.50 9.98
N GLN A 53 -0.72 -8.89 9.63
CA GLN A 53 -1.72 -9.52 8.75
C GLN A 53 -1.14 -9.83 7.36
N TYR A 54 -0.35 -8.91 6.78
CA TYR A 54 0.32 -9.15 5.49
C TYR A 54 1.32 -10.32 5.55
N LYS A 55 2.00 -10.55 6.67
CA LYS A 55 2.90 -11.72 6.83
C LYS A 55 2.14 -13.05 6.83
N VAL A 56 0.89 -13.08 7.30
CA VAL A 56 0.07 -14.31 7.37
C VAL A 56 -0.15 -14.92 5.98
N ILE A 57 -0.34 -14.09 4.95
CA ILE A 57 -0.54 -14.59 3.58
C ILE A 57 0.76 -15.14 2.95
N GLN A 58 1.90 -14.97 3.62
CA GLN A 58 3.22 -15.43 3.16
C GLN A 58 3.50 -14.97 1.71
N PRO A 59 3.66 -13.65 1.49
CA PRO A 59 3.61 -12.99 0.18
C PRO A 59 4.94 -13.16 -0.59
N PHE A 60 5.33 -14.40 -0.82
CA PHE A 60 6.51 -14.78 -1.58
C PHE A 60 6.20 -15.97 -2.48
N LEU A 61 6.98 -16.14 -3.55
CA LEU A 61 6.78 -17.23 -4.50
C LEU A 61 7.06 -18.58 -3.84
N LYS A 62 6.05 -19.45 -3.77
CA LYS A 62 6.19 -20.82 -3.26
C LYS A 62 6.21 -21.81 -4.41
N ARG A 63 7.20 -22.69 -4.44
CA ARG A 63 7.28 -23.81 -5.40
C ARG A 63 7.58 -25.10 -4.66
N LYS A 64 6.94 -26.18 -5.10
CA LYS A 64 7.20 -27.54 -4.60
C LYS A 64 8.66 -27.96 -4.85
N THR A 65 9.21 -27.56 -5.99
CA THR A 65 10.59 -27.84 -6.39
C THR A 65 11.29 -26.52 -6.77
N PRO A 66 12.12 -25.96 -5.89
CA PRO A 66 12.88 -24.75 -6.19
C PRO A 66 14.05 -25.04 -7.14
N LYS A 67 14.44 -24.03 -7.92
CA LYS A 67 15.63 -24.08 -8.78
C LYS A 67 16.89 -23.83 -7.95
N LYS A 68 18.03 -24.30 -8.44
CA LYS A 68 19.34 -24.01 -7.86
C LYS A 68 19.81 -22.62 -8.32
N PRO A 69 20.63 -21.93 -7.51
CA PRO A 69 21.30 -20.70 -7.96
C PRO A 69 22.07 -20.97 -9.26
N GLY A 70 21.87 -20.13 -10.28
CA GLY A 70 22.49 -20.28 -11.61
C GLY A 70 21.63 -21.01 -12.65
N ASP A 71 20.49 -21.60 -12.27
CA ASP A 71 19.53 -22.13 -13.24
C ASP A 71 18.85 -21.00 -14.05
N LYS A 72 18.34 -21.34 -15.24
CA LYS A 72 17.55 -20.41 -16.08
C LYS A 72 16.29 -19.91 -15.35
N GLU A 73 15.75 -18.79 -15.80
CA GLU A 73 14.48 -18.20 -15.33
C GLU A 73 13.28 -19.15 -15.42
N TYR A 74 12.23 -18.90 -14.63
CA TYR A 74 10.97 -19.62 -14.76
C TYR A 74 10.18 -19.10 -15.95
N TYR A 75 9.72 -20.00 -16.82
CA TYR A 75 8.81 -19.61 -17.89
C TYR A 75 7.48 -19.11 -17.33
N GLN A 76 7.03 -17.97 -17.83
CA GLN A 76 5.70 -17.39 -17.64
C GLN A 76 5.29 -16.79 -18.99
N SER A 77 4.08 -17.10 -19.49
CA SER A 77 3.60 -16.49 -20.73
C SER A 77 3.20 -15.02 -20.51
N ALA A 78 3.09 -14.25 -21.59
CA ALA A 78 2.67 -12.85 -21.50
C ALA A 78 1.25 -12.73 -20.92
N GLU A 79 0.34 -13.63 -21.31
CA GLU A 79 -1.04 -13.69 -20.83
C GLU A 79 -1.10 -13.99 -19.33
N ASP A 80 -0.26 -14.91 -18.85
CA ASP A 80 -0.18 -15.22 -17.41
C ASP A 80 0.47 -14.10 -16.60
N ARG A 81 1.44 -13.37 -17.17
CA ARG A 81 2.03 -12.19 -16.53
C ARG A 81 1.01 -11.05 -16.41
N ALA A 82 0.20 -10.83 -17.44
CA ALA A 82 -0.81 -9.77 -17.48
C ALA A 82 -1.90 -9.94 -16.40
N LYS A 83 -2.18 -11.17 -15.95
CA LYS A 83 -3.13 -11.43 -14.84
C LYS A 83 -2.73 -10.77 -13.51
N ILE A 84 -1.47 -10.37 -13.37
CA ILE A 84 -0.94 -9.76 -12.15
C ILE A 84 -1.09 -8.23 -12.20
N ASP A 85 -1.32 -7.64 -13.39
CA ASP A 85 -1.49 -6.20 -13.55
C ASP A 85 -2.73 -5.70 -12.79
N GLY A 86 -2.60 -4.55 -12.14
CA GLY A 86 -3.54 -4.02 -11.16
C GLY A 86 -3.39 -4.57 -9.74
N LEU A 87 -2.64 -5.68 -9.54
CA LEU A 87 -2.44 -6.31 -8.23
C LEU A 87 -1.05 -6.01 -7.63
N TYR A 88 0.02 -6.09 -8.43
CA TYR A 88 1.39 -5.90 -7.93
C TYR A 88 1.75 -4.42 -7.69
N GLU A 89 0.96 -3.50 -8.23
CA GLU A 89 1.12 -2.06 -8.10
C GLU A 89 0.73 -1.56 -6.71
N CYS A 90 0.20 -2.43 -5.84
CA CYS A 90 -0.10 -2.10 -4.44
C CYS A 90 1.17 -1.63 -3.71
N VAL A 91 1.11 -0.40 -3.18
CA VAL A 91 2.21 0.24 -2.45
C VAL A 91 2.12 0.08 -0.93
N LEU A 92 1.22 -0.79 -0.45
CA LEU A 92 1.01 -1.07 0.98
C LEU A 92 0.76 0.19 1.84
N CYS A 93 0.04 1.18 1.30
CA CYS A 93 -0.27 2.44 2.00
C CYS A 93 -1.40 2.32 3.04
N ALA A 94 -2.07 1.17 3.10
CA ALA A 94 -3.20 0.85 3.97
C ALA A 94 -4.45 1.74 3.86
N SER A 95 -4.49 2.70 2.94
CA SER A 95 -5.66 3.58 2.72
C SER A 95 -6.95 2.80 2.45
N CYS A 96 -6.88 1.68 1.71
CA CYS A 96 -8.05 0.84 1.43
C CYS A 96 -8.53 0.03 2.64
N SER A 97 -7.65 -0.25 3.61
CA SER A 97 -7.98 -1.00 4.83
C SER A 97 -8.51 -0.12 5.95
N SER A 98 -8.18 1.18 5.94
CA SER A 98 -8.65 2.16 6.91
C SER A 98 -9.90 2.91 6.47
N SER A 99 -10.29 2.84 5.19
CA SER A 99 -11.45 3.55 4.60
C SER A 99 -12.80 3.01 5.05
#